data_AF-G7LYP4-F1
#
_entry.id   AF-G7LYP4-F1
#
_cell.length_a   1.000
_cell.length_b   1.000
_cell.length_c   1.000
_cell.angle_alpha   90.00
_cell.angle_beta   90.00
_cell.angle_gamma   90.00
#
_symmetry.space_group_name_H-M   'P 1'
#
loop_
_entity.id
_entity.type
_entity.pdbx_description
1 polymer ?
#
loop_
_entity_poly.entity_id
_entity_poly.type
_entity_poly.pdbx_seq_one_letter_code
_entity_poly.pdbx_strand_id
1 'polypeptide(L)'
;MEKRTNNMQNILTKESIFTALMILMEKKDFKEISITEITKKAGVSRMAFYRNYDEKEDIIGTYLEELFKEYSKEILSCSISDDNNNIENLRLYFSYFRKHEKLISNLIKSNLINMLLEKCIDSLYTLSSETSCDKSYSPEKQSFWIEYMAGGLYNVLIKWAKGGMKESDEHMAEVISEFIHN
;
A
#
# COMPACT_ATOMS: atom_id res chain seq x y z
N MET A 1 -18.98 7.20 -25.79
CA MET A 1 -18.42 5.84 -25.69
C MET A 1 -16.89 5.85 -25.73
N GLU A 2 -16.25 6.54 -26.67
CA GLU A 2 -14.77 6.66 -26.78
C GLU A 2 -14.02 6.99 -25.48
N LYS A 3 -14.50 7.96 -24.69
CA LYS A 3 -13.83 8.37 -23.45
C LYS A 3 -13.80 7.27 -22.37
N ARG A 4 -14.80 6.37 -22.35
CA ARG A 4 -14.83 5.21 -21.44
C ARG A 4 -13.91 4.09 -21.91
N THR A 5 -13.86 3.84 -23.22
CA THR A 5 -12.94 2.86 -23.83
C THR A 5 -11.48 3.25 -23.61
N ASN A 6 -11.14 4.53 -23.79
CA ASN A 6 -9.78 5.02 -23.56
C ASN A 6 -9.34 4.93 -22.08
N ASN A 7 -10.26 5.14 -21.14
CA ASN A 7 -9.95 4.99 -19.72
C ASN A 7 -9.71 3.52 -19.35
N MET A 8 -10.56 2.60 -19.82
CA MET A 8 -10.40 1.16 -19.60
C MET A 8 -9.08 0.65 -20.18
N GLN A 9 -8.72 1.08 -21.39
CA GLN A 9 -7.45 0.72 -22.01
C GLN A 9 -6.25 1.21 -21.20
N ASN A 10 -6.36 2.38 -20.57
CA ASN A 10 -5.28 2.91 -19.74
C ASN A 10 -5.12 2.11 -18.44
N ILE A 11 -6.22 1.75 -17.79
CA ILE A 11 -6.21 0.90 -16.57
C ILE A 11 -5.53 -0.44 -16.88
N LEU A 12 -5.96 -1.13 -17.93
CA LEU A 12 -5.36 -2.40 -18.36
C LEU A 12 -3.86 -2.26 -18.67
N THR A 13 -3.45 -1.12 -19.24
CA THR A 13 -2.04 -0.83 -19.52
C THR A 13 -1.24 -0.71 -18.21
N LYS A 14 -1.74 0.04 -17.24
CA LYS A 14 -1.10 0.20 -15.91
C LYS A 14 -1.01 -1.14 -15.18
N GLU A 15 -2.08 -1.92 -15.14
CA GLU A 15 -2.12 -3.26 -14.53
C GLU A 15 -1.12 -4.21 -15.18
N SER A 16 -1.03 -4.19 -16.51
CA SER A 16 -0.07 -5.03 -17.25
C SER A 16 1.37 -4.64 -16.96
N ILE A 17 1.66 -3.33 -16.88
CA ILE A 17 3.00 -2.80 -16.54
C ILE A 17 3.37 -3.18 -15.11
N PHE A 18 2.48 -2.97 -14.14
CA PHE A 18 2.71 -3.32 -12.74
C PHE A 18 2.95 -4.84 -12.58
N THR A 19 2.08 -5.66 -13.15
CA THR A 19 2.21 -7.12 -13.10
C THR A 19 3.52 -7.59 -13.72
N ALA A 20 3.92 -7.01 -14.86
CA ALA A 20 5.20 -7.31 -15.50
C ALA A 20 6.38 -6.95 -14.60
N LEU A 21 6.37 -5.77 -13.96
CA LEU A 21 7.38 -5.38 -13.01
C LEU A 21 7.45 -6.37 -11.84
N MET A 22 6.32 -6.76 -11.24
CA MET A 22 6.31 -7.68 -10.10
C MET A 22 6.92 -9.05 -10.44
N ILE A 23 6.59 -9.59 -11.62
CA ILE A 23 7.16 -10.86 -12.10
C ILE A 23 8.67 -10.74 -12.36
N LEU A 24 9.15 -9.58 -12.79
CA LEU A 24 10.58 -9.35 -13.02
C LEU A 24 11.33 -9.21 -11.69
N MET A 25 10.74 -8.54 -10.69
CA MET A 25 11.30 -8.39 -9.34
C MET A 25 11.41 -9.73 -8.58
N GLU A 26 10.60 -10.74 -8.93
CA GLU A 26 10.78 -12.10 -8.41
C GLU A 26 12.08 -12.77 -8.90
N LYS A 27 12.68 -12.27 -9.99
CA LYS A 27 13.81 -12.91 -10.68
C LYS A 27 15.13 -12.17 -10.57
N LYS A 28 15.10 -10.85 -10.39
CA LYS A 28 16.30 -10.01 -10.30
C LYS A 28 16.04 -8.71 -9.55
N ASP A 29 17.10 -8.04 -9.13
CA ASP A 29 17.01 -6.79 -8.40
C ASP A 29 16.33 -5.71 -9.23
N PHE A 30 15.49 -4.90 -8.59
CA PHE A 30 14.76 -3.81 -9.23
C PHE A 30 15.68 -2.86 -10.01
N LYS A 31 16.89 -2.59 -9.52
CA LYS A 31 17.87 -1.71 -10.18
C LYS A 31 18.29 -2.21 -11.56
N GLU A 32 18.32 -3.53 -11.74
CA GLU A 32 18.71 -4.21 -12.99
C GLU A 32 17.56 -4.40 -13.98
N ILE A 33 16.32 -4.06 -13.60
CA ILE A 33 15.16 -4.12 -14.49
C ILE A 33 15.12 -2.86 -15.36
N SER A 34 15.16 -3.05 -16.67
CA SER A 34 15.00 -1.95 -17.63
C SER A 34 13.54 -1.73 -18.05
N ILE A 35 13.20 -0.49 -18.45
CA ILE A 35 11.88 -0.15 -19.02
C ILE A 35 11.58 -1.02 -20.26
N THR A 36 12.59 -1.36 -21.05
CA THR A 36 12.43 -2.26 -22.21
C THR A 36 11.96 -3.65 -21.79
N GLU A 37 12.49 -4.20 -20.70
CA GLU A 37 12.08 -5.52 -20.20
C GLU A 37 10.66 -5.48 -19.63
N ILE A 38 10.33 -4.43 -18.87
CA ILE A 38 8.98 -4.23 -18.33
C ILE A 38 7.97 -4.16 -19.48
N THR A 39 8.21 -3.29 -20.46
CA THR A 39 7.29 -3.09 -21.60
C THR A 39 7.16 -4.34 -22.47
N LYS A 40 8.26 -5.04 -22.73
CA LYS A 40 8.24 -6.33 -23.45
C LYS A 40 7.45 -7.39 -22.69
N LYS A 41 7.63 -7.49 -21.37
CA LYS A 41 6.93 -8.45 -20.51
C LYS A 41 5.44 -8.12 -20.37
N ALA A 42 5.08 -6.83 -20.32
CA ALA A 42 3.72 -6.34 -20.26
C ALA A 42 2.97 -6.39 -21.60
N GLY A 43 3.68 -6.57 -22.72
CA GLY A 43 3.09 -6.55 -24.05
C GLY A 43 2.63 -5.16 -24.49
N VAL A 44 3.29 -4.10 -24.02
CA VAL A 44 2.95 -2.69 -24.32
C VAL A 44 4.13 -1.98 -24.98
N SER A 45 3.87 -0.87 -25.67
CA SER A 45 4.93 -0.05 -26.27
C SER A 45 5.61 0.84 -25.21
N ARG A 46 6.87 1.24 -25.47
CA ARG A 46 7.54 2.25 -24.63
C ARG A 46 6.80 3.58 -24.59
N MET A 47 6.15 3.97 -25.69
CA MET A 47 5.30 5.16 -25.70
C MET A 47 4.09 4.99 -24.75
N ALA A 48 3.53 3.79 -24.61
CA ALA A 48 2.46 3.53 -23.66
C ALA A 48 2.92 3.61 -22.19
N PHE A 49 4.16 3.17 -21.93
CA PHE A 49 4.81 3.36 -20.64
C PHE A 49 4.96 4.85 -20.31
N TYR A 50 5.61 5.63 -21.18
CA TYR A 50 5.88 7.05 -20.94
C TYR A 50 4.64 7.96 -20.97
N ARG A 51 3.46 7.43 -21.33
CA ARG A 51 2.19 8.14 -21.12
C ARG A 51 1.69 8.07 -19.67
N ASN A 52 2.21 7.13 -18.88
CA ASN A 52 1.76 6.86 -17.52
C ASN A 52 2.84 7.08 -16.47
N TYR A 53 4.11 6.92 -16.83
CA TYR A 53 5.24 6.88 -15.90
C TYR A 53 6.48 7.52 -16.55
N ASP A 54 7.23 8.29 -15.78
CA ASP A 54 8.51 8.86 -16.21
C ASP A 54 9.66 7.87 -15.92
N GLU A 55 9.58 7.19 -14.78
CA GLU A 55 10.54 6.19 -14.33
C GLU A 55 9.85 4.93 -13.77
N LYS A 56 10.64 3.91 -13.39
CA LYS A 56 10.10 2.61 -12.95
C LYS A 56 9.55 2.68 -11.52
N GLU A 57 10.05 3.60 -10.72
CA GLU A 57 9.61 3.89 -9.36
C GLU A 57 8.16 4.39 -9.35
N ASP A 58 7.75 5.17 -10.36
CA ASP A 58 6.38 5.65 -10.52
C ASP A 58 5.35 4.53 -10.61
N ILE A 59 5.73 3.37 -11.16
CA ILE A 59 4.86 2.19 -11.25
C ILE A 59 4.47 1.74 -9.84
N ILE A 60 5.44 1.67 -8.93
CA ILE A 60 5.24 1.27 -7.53
C ILE A 60 4.49 2.37 -6.79
N GLY A 61 4.92 3.62 -6.94
CA GLY A 61 4.28 4.77 -6.29
C GLY A 61 2.79 4.87 -6.61
N THR A 62 2.44 4.81 -7.90
CA THR A 62 1.04 4.85 -8.37
C THR A 62 0.23 3.67 -7.82
N TYR A 63 0.80 2.46 -7.83
CA TYR A 63 0.09 1.29 -7.30
C TYR A 63 -0.15 1.39 -5.79
N LEU A 64 0.85 1.86 -5.03
CA LEU A 64 0.72 2.05 -3.59
C LEU A 64 -0.32 3.12 -3.25
N GLU A 65 -0.40 4.22 -4.01
CA GLU A 65 -1.45 5.22 -3.86
C GLU A 65 -2.85 4.62 -4.04
N GLU A 66 -3.04 3.80 -5.08
CA GLU A 66 -4.30 3.12 -5.34
C GLU A 66 -4.63 2.12 -4.23
N LEU A 67 -3.65 1.34 -3.77
CA LEU A 67 -3.76 0.40 -2.66
C LEU A 67 -4.21 1.10 -1.37
N PHE A 68 -3.55 2.18 -0.96
CA PHE A 68 -3.94 2.90 0.26
C PHE A 68 -5.29 3.61 0.13
N LYS A 69 -5.67 4.03 -1.08
CA LYS A 69 -7.01 4.58 -1.35
C LYS A 69 -8.10 3.52 -1.22
N GLU A 70 -7.85 2.30 -1.69
CA GLU A 70 -8.76 1.17 -1.49
C GLU A 70 -8.85 0.76 -0.02
N TYR A 71 -7.71 0.62 0.64
CA TYR A 71 -7.63 0.33 2.07
C TYR A 71 -8.38 1.36 2.93
N SER A 72 -8.20 2.65 2.65
CA SER A 72 -8.89 3.73 3.37
C SER A 72 -10.42 3.64 3.21
N LYS A 73 -10.91 3.24 2.02
CA LYS A 73 -12.35 3.01 1.80
C LYS A 73 -12.86 1.80 2.58
N GLU A 74 -12.09 0.71 2.62
CA GLU A 74 -12.45 -0.48 3.40
C GLU A 74 -12.55 -0.14 4.89
N ILE A 75 -11.54 0.54 5.45
CA ILE A 75 -11.57 1.02 6.85
C ILE A 75 -12.82 1.87 7.09
N LEU A 76 -13.04 2.91 6.29
CA LEU A 76 -14.18 3.81 6.50
C LEU A 76 -15.52 3.08 6.45
N SER A 77 -15.65 2.06 5.59
CA SER A 77 -16.87 1.26 5.53
C SER A 77 -17.10 0.38 6.77
N CYS A 78 -16.02 -0.09 7.40
CA CYS A 78 -16.08 -0.89 8.63
C CYS A 78 -16.30 -0.01 9.87
N SER A 79 -15.60 1.12 9.98
CA SER A 79 -15.66 2.02 11.15
C SER A 79 -17.02 2.69 11.35
N ILE A 80 -17.84 2.83 10.30
CA ILE A 80 -19.22 3.34 10.41
C ILE A 80 -20.11 2.42 11.28
N SER A 81 -19.71 1.17 11.50
CA SER A 81 -20.54 0.17 12.20
C SER A 81 -20.26 0.03 13.70
N ASP A 82 -19.10 0.48 14.20
CA ASP A 82 -18.76 0.42 15.63
C ASP A 82 -17.59 1.38 15.94
N ASP A 83 -17.84 2.42 16.73
CA ASP A 83 -16.86 3.47 17.07
C ASP A 83 -15.64 2.94 17.87
N ASN A 84 -15.61 1.67 18.29
CA ASN A 84 -14.70 1.20 19.33
C ASN A 84 -13.98 -0.14 19.11
N ASN A 85 -13.99 -0.75 17.92
CA ASN A 85 -13.33 -2.05 17.76
C ASN A 85 -11.90 -1.96 17.16
N ASN A 86 -10.95 -1.44 17.96
CA ASN A 86 -9.54 -1.33 17.60
C ASN A 86 -8.93 -2.66 17.08
N ILE A 87 -9.35 -3.80 17.63
CA ILE A 87 -8.84 -5.12 17.21
C ILE A 87 -9.31 -5.50 15.81
N GLU A 88 -10.53 -5.10 15.42
CA GLU A 88 -11.09 -5.38 14.09
C GLU A 88 -10.39 -4.54 13.03
N ASN A 89 -10.07 -3.29 13.34
CA ASN A 89 -9.25 -2.44 12.47
C ASN A 89 -7.83 -3.01 12.28
N LEU A 90 -7.22 -3.55 13.34
CA LEU A 90 -5.94 -4.24 13.24
C LEU A 90 -6.06 -5.54 12.44
N ARG A 91 -7.13 -6.32 12.63
CA ARG A 91 -7.36 -7.54 11.84
C ARG A 91 -7.53 -7.21 10.36
N LEU A 92 -8.29 -6.16 10.04
CA LEU A 92 -8.44 -5.66 8.69
C LEU A 92 -7.08 -5.25 8.10
N TYR A 93 -6.26 -4.51 8.86
CA TYR A 93 -4.90 -4.15 8.44
C TYR A 93 -4.07 -5.38 8.05
N PHE A 94 -3.96 -6.37 8.95
CA PHE A 94 -3.14 -7.56 8.68
C PHE A 94 -3.70 -8.40 7.53
N SER A 95 -5.03 -8.59 7.48
CA SER A 95 -5.67 -9.34 6.40
C SER A 95 -5.51 -8.65 5.05
N TYR A 96 -5.62 -7.32 5.01
CA TYR A 96 -5.42 -6.55 3.80
C TYR A 96 -3.99 -6.70 3.28
N PHE A 97 -2.98 -6.46 4.12
CA PHE A 97 -1.59 -6.57 3.68
C PHE A 97 -1.12 -8.00 3.41
N ARG A 98 -1.73 -9.02 4.02
CA ARG A 98 -1.49 -10.43 3.64
C ARG A 98 -1.86 -10.70 2.19
N LYS A 99 -2.98 -10.14 1.69
CA LYS A 99 -3.38 -10.27 0.27
C LYS A 99 -2.31 -9.71 -0.67
N HIS A 100 -1.47 -8.80 -0.19
CA HIS A 100 -0.36 -8.16 -0.91
C HIS A 100 1.03 -8.68 -0.49
N GLU A 101 1.14 -9.88 0.11
CA GLU A 101 2.40 -10.45 0.58
C GLU A 101 3.51 -10.42 -0.49
N LYS A 102 3.20 -10.78 -1.73
CA LYS A 102 4.18 -10.80 -2.83
C LYS A 102 4.75 -9.41 -3.13
N LEU A 103 3.90 -8.39 -3.12
CA LEU A 103 4.34 -7.00 -3.30
C LEU A 103 5.30 -6.62 -2.17
N ILE A 104 4.90 -6.84 -0.92
CA ILE A 104 5.70 -6.50 0.27
C ILE A 104 7.05 -7.24 0.25
N SER A 105 7.03 -8.54 -0.06
CA SER A 105 8.25 -9.36 -0.19
C SER A 105 9.21 -8.80 -1.25
N ASN A 106 8.69 -8.41 -2.42
CA ASN A 106 9.49 -7.86 -3.51
C ASN A 106 10.05 -6.47 -3.17
N LEU A 107 9.28 -5.61 -2.49
CA LEU A 107 9.75 -4.31 -2.00
C LEU A 107 10.86 -4.45 -0.94
N ILE A 108 10.72 -5.40 -0.01
CA ILE A 108 11.76 -5.69 1.00
C ILE A 108 13.05 -6.16 0.31
N LYS A 109 12.95 -7.15 -0.59
CA LYS A 109 14.12 -7.70 -1.32
C LYS A 109 14.84 -6.65 -2.15
N SER A 110 14.10 -5.70 -2.71
CA SER A 110 14.64 -4.64 -3.58
C SER A 110 15.04 -3.36 -2.82
N ASN A 111 14.95 -3.36 -1.48
CA ASN A 111 15.20 -2.18 -0.64
C ASN A 111 14.35 -0.95 -1.01
N LEU A 112 13.08 -1.18 -1.35
CA LEU A 112 12.08 -0.16 -1.71
C LEU A 112 10.93 -0.06 -0.70
N ILE A 113 11.00 -0.80 0.40
CA ILE A 113 9.91 -0.90 1.36
C ILE A 113 9.55 0.44 2.03
N ASN A 114 10.47 1.41 2.07
CA ASN A 114 10.19 2.75 2.58
C ASN A 114 9.11 3.50 1.79
N MET A 115 8.95 3.21 0.48
CA MET A 115 7.86 3.80 -0.33
C MET A 115 6.48 3.43 0.23
N LEU A 116 6.35 2.25 0.87
CA LEU A 116 5.12 1.83 1.54
C LEU A 116 4.80 2.73 2.74
N LEU A 117 5.81 3.07 3.55
CA LEU A 117 5.64 3.95 4.71
C LEU A 117 5.27 5.36 4.28
N GLU A 118 5.99 5.91 3.29
CA GLU A 118 5.72 7.24 2.74
C GLU A 118 4.26 7.35 2.26
N LYS A 119 3.80 6.39 1.45
CA LYS A 119 2.42 6.37 0.96
C LYS A 119 1.38 6.11 2.05
N CYS A 120 1.72 5.35 3.10
CA CYS A 120 0.84 5.17 4.26
C CYS A 120 0.63 6.50 5.00
N ILE A 121 1.71 7.25 5.22
CA ILE A 121 1.67 8.53 5.93
C ILE A 121 0.86 9.55 5.10
N ASP A 122 1.13 9.65 3.79
CA ASP A 122 0.36 10.50 2.87
C ASP A 122 -1.15 10.19 2.92
N SER A 123 -1.51 8.90 2.93
CA SER A 123 -2.89 8.45 3.03
C SER A 123 -3.55 8.84 4.36
N LEU A 124 -2.83 8.70 5.47
CA LEU A 124 -3.36 9.04 6.80
C LEU A 124 -3.56 10.56 6.94
N TYR A 125 -2.64 11.38 6.43
CA TYR A 125 -2.84 12.83 6.40
C TYR A 125 -4.05 13.21 5.55
N THR A 126 -4.19 12.61 4.37
CA THR A 126 -5.35 12.83 3.49
C THR A 126 -6.65 12.48 4.22
N LEU A 127 -6.72 11.27 4.79
CA LEU A 127 -7.89 10.80 5.54
C LEU A 127 -8.22 11.72 6.72
N SER A 128 -7.22 12.16 7.47
CA SER A 128 -7.38 13.05 8.62
C SER A 128 -7.92 14.44 8.25
N SER A 129 -7.65 14.90 7.03
CA SER A 129 -8.12 16.19 6.51
C SER A 129 -9.54 16.13 5.96
N GLU A 130 -9.94 14.97 5.41
CA GLU A 130 -11.24 14.74 4.78
C GLU A 130 -12.31 14.30 5.79
N THR A 131 -11.90 13.67 6.89
CA THR A 131 -12.80 13.19 7.94
C THR A 131 -12.88 14.22 9.06
N SER A 132 -14.10 14.57 9.47
CA SER A 132 -14.37 15.35 10.68
C SER A 132 -14.14 14.54 11.96
N CYS A 133 -13.11 13.67 11.98
CA CYS A 133 -12.79 12.85 13.14
C CYS A 133 -12.56 13.74 14.36
N ASP A 134 -13.00 13.24 15.51
CA ASP A 134 -13.06 13.96 16.77
C ASP A 134 -11.72 14.66 17.04
N LYS A 135 -11.76 15.99 17.16
CA LYS A 135 -10.56 16.84 17.30
C LYS A 135 -10.04 16.78 18.74
N SER A 136 -9.87 15.58 19.27
CA SER A 136 -9.34 15.36 20.63
C SER A 136 -7.90 15.87 20.76
N TYR A 137 -7.18 16.02 19.64
CA TYR A 137 -5.80 16.50 19.57
C TYR A 137 -5.66 17.84 18.85
N SER A 138 -4.64 18.62 19.24
CA SER A 138 -4.17 19.77 18.44
C SER A 138 -3.54 19.28 17.13
N PRO A 139 -3.47 20.12 16.07
CA PRO A 139 -2.86 19.73 14.79
C PRO A 139 -1.44 19.16 14.91
N GLU A 140 -0.62 19.74 15.80
CA GLU A 140 0.73 19.25 16.09
C GLU A 140 0.72 17.85 16.73
N LYS A 141 -0.15 17.62 17.72
CA LYS A 141 -0.27 16.28 18.34
C LYS A 141 -0.79 15.25 17.33
N GLN A 142 -1.69 15.67 16.44
CA GLN A 142 -2.23 14.81 15.39
C GLN A 142 -1.15 14.37 14.39
N SER A 143 -0.26 15.28 13.96
CA SER A 143 0.86 14.89 13.07
C SER A 143 1.78 13.88 13.73
N PHE A 144 2.20 14.10 14.99
CA PHE A 144 3.04 13.13 15.69
C PHE A 144 2.34 11.78 15.92
N TRP A 145 1.02 11.79 16.17
CA TRP A 145 0.24 10.56 16.29
C TRP A 145 0.21 9.76 14.99
N ILE A 146 0.02 10.42 13.85
CA ILE A 146 0.06 9.79 12.52
C ILE A 146 1.42 9.13 12.28
N GLU A 147 2.52 9.85 12.51
CA GLU A 147 3.88 9.33 12.36
C GLU A 147 4.14 8.12 13.27
N TYR A 148 3.74 8.23 14.54
CA TYR A 148 3.90 7.16 15.53
C TYR A 148 3.12 5.89 15.13
N MET A 149 1.85 6.04 14.78
CA MET A 149 0.98 4.92 14.42
C MET A 149 1.42 4.27 13.11
N ALA A 150 1.70 5.07 12.08
CA ALA A 150 2.16 4.57 10.78
C ALA A 150 3.49 3.83 10.94
N GLY A 151 4.46 4.43 11.65
CA GLY A 151 5.76 3.84 11.89
C GLY A 151 5.69 2.54 12.73
N GLY A 152 4.84 2.52 13.76
CA GLY A 152 4.63 1.35 14.60
C GLY A 152 4.09 0.16 13.80
N LEU A 153 2.96 0.35 13.10
CA LEU A 153 2.33 -0.69 12.29
C LEU A 153 3.23 -1.14 11.13
N TYR A 154 3.90 -0.20 10.46
CA TYR A 154 4.87 -0.48 9.39
C TYR A 154 5.99 -1.42 9.85
N ASN A 155 6.61 -1.15 11.00
CA ASN A 155 7.70 -1.97 11.51
C ASN A 155 7.23 -3.38 11.89
N VAL A 156 6.03 -3.50 12.47
CA VAL A 156 5.40 -4.79 12.75
C VAL A 156 5.12 -5.55 11.46
N LEU A 157 4.54 -4.91 10.45
CA LEU A 157 4.28 -5.51 9.15
C LEU A 157 5.55 -6.03 8.49
N ILE A 158 6.65 -5.27 8.52
CA ILE A 158 7.94 -5.72 7.99
C ILE A 158 8.46 -6.94 8.74
N LYS A 159 8.41 -6.93 10.08
CA LYS A 159 8.85 -8.06 10.90
C LYS A 159 8.07 -9.33 10.52
N TRP A 160 6.76 -9.21 10.40
CA TRP A 160 5.87 -10.30 10.03
C TRP A 160 6.11 -10.80 8.60
N ALA A 161 6.26 -9.89 7.63
CA ALA A 161 6.57 -10.21 6.24
C ALA A 161 7.92 -10.91 6.07
N LYS A 162 8.95 -10.47 6.80
CA LYS A 162 10.27 -11.15 6.84
C LYS A 162 10.18 -12.55 7.44
N GLY A 163 9.23 -12.78 8.34
CA GLY A 163 8.90 -14.10 8.89
C GLY A 163 8.08 -15.00 7.97
N GLY A 164 7.61 -14.49 6.83
CA GLY A 164 6.73 -15.19 5.90
C GLY A 164 5.26 -15.18 6.31
N MET A 165 4.83 -14.20 7.10
CA MET A 165 3.43 -14.00 7.52
C MET A 165 2.76 -15.25 8.10
N LYS A 166 3.48 -15.99 8.95
CA LYS A 166 3.06 -17.33 9.43
C LYS A 166 1.90 -17.27 10.42
N GLU A 167 1.94 -16.28 11.31
CA GLU A 167 0.90 -16.02 12.30
C GLU A 167 -0.39 -15.59 11.59
N SER A 168 -1.56 -15.93 12.15
CA SER A 168 -2.88 -15.53 11.62
C SER A 168 -3.13 -14.02 11.79
N ASP A 169 -4.06 -13.48 11.00
CA ASP A 169 -4.43 -12.05 11.06
C ASP A 169 -5.01 -11.69 12.44
N GLU A 170 -5.80 -12.61 13.02
CA GLU A 170 -6.39 -12.50 14.35
C GLU A 170 -5.30 -12.41 15.43
N HIS A 171 -4.37 -13.37 15.45
CA HIS A 171 -3.25 -13.37 16.38
C HIS A 171 -2.41 -12.09 16.31
N MET A 172 -2.13 -11.61 15.10
CA MET A 172 -1.39 -10.35 14.93
C MET A 172 -2.18 -9.15 15.49
N ALA A 173 -3.50 -9.10 15.27
CA ALA A 173 -4.35 -8.06 15.82
C ALA A 173 -4.41 -8.10 17.35
N GLU A 174 -4.56 -9.29 17.95
CA GLU A 174 -4.55 -9.50 19.40
C GLU A 174 -3.25 -8.97 20.02
N VAL A 175 -2.10 -9.44 19.53
CA VAL A 175 -0.78 -9.05 20.05
C VAL A 175 -0.57 -7.54 19.97
N ILE A 176 -0.95 -6.90 18.87
CA ILE A 176 -0.75 -5.45 18.71
C ILE A 176 -1.76 -4.63 19.53
N SER A 177 -2.97 -5.14 19.74
CA SER A 177 -3.98 -4.46 20.55
C SER A 177 -3.55 -4.27 22.01
N GLU A 178 -2.71 -5.17 22.54
CA GLU A 178 -2.14 -5.08 23.90
C GLU A 178 -1.19 -3.88 24.07
N PHE A 179 -0.56 -3.41 23.00
CA PHE A 179 0.35 -2.26 23.05
C PHE A 179 -0.37 -0.90 22.93
N ILE A 180 -1.61 -0.90 22.42
CA ILE A 180 -2.36 0.34 22.13
C ILE A 180 -3.22 0.79 23.34
N HIS A 181 -3.46 -0.10 24.31
CA HIS A 181 -4.32 0.15 25.49
C HIS A 181 -3.57 0.41 26.82
N ASN A 182 -2.24 0.60 26.79
CA ASN A 182 -1.43 0.96 27.96
C ASN A 182 -0.90 2.39 27.87
#